data_AF-A0A150LW00-F1
#
_entry.id   AF-A0A150LW00-F1
#
_cell.length_a   1.000
_cell.length_b   1.000
_cell.length_c   1.000
_cell.angle_alpha   90.00
_cell.angle_beta   90.00
_cell.angle_gamma   90.00
#
_symmetry.space_group_name_H-M   'P 1'
#
loop_
_entity.id
_entity.type
_entity.pdbx_description
1 polymer ?
#
loop_
_entity_poly.entity_id
_entity_poly.type
_entity_poly.pdbx_seq_one_letter_code
_entity_poly.pdbx_strand_id
1 'polypeptide(L)'
;MNGDDLINNNYQQSEALYRAQEVFKQVAREYAALSGREYPVLDLYRMEDAEVALFLLNSAAETAKDVVDKLRAKGIKAGVISPNMIRPFPAEEIRSALKQVKALLIGERADSYGAHGPNMTHEVKSALQEDKENKTIVLSRVFGVGGKDFYAEDAEAFFQMAIEAMEKGYAKKPFDYFGHVPGRPEKRQTPVMEPMHGDAFKTGLIQVTPDGKTKRLKVKIPPLRALTAKPKRLAPGHGACPGCGIFPGLELFFKGIEGDIAVLFQTGCAYVVSAAYPYSSHKQTMVHNLFQNGAATLSGMVEAFFEMKRRGELHVSDDVTFVMVTGDGGMDIGMGSAIGTALRNHKLIIIEYDNEGYMNTGSQMSYSTPMGHMTSTTGVGKTQRGKAFHHKDTPQIMAATNIPYVFTGTEAFPQDLVKKAAKAQWYARHEGTVYGKLLITCPLNWKSEERYGEQILKAAVESCFFPLYEVERGKTTITYDPEEKNRRIPLSEWLKYMGKTKHLLKEENRDLLLELEQEVERRWRMLKAKHEHPYL
;
A
#
# COMPACT_ATOMS: atom_id res chain seq x y z
N MET A 1 -27.86 -2.08 16.39
CA MET A 1 -28.72 -1.04 15.79
C MET A 1 -29.96 -1.75 15.28
N ASN A 2 -31.08 -1.65 15.98
CA ASN A 2 -32.37 -2.08 15.47
C ASN A 2 -32.77 -1.18 14.28
N GLY A 3 -33.30 -1.78 13.21
CA GLY A 3 -33.56 -1.10 11.95
C GLY A 3 -34.68 -0.06 11.98
N ASP A 4 -35.35 0.10 13.12
CA ASP A 4 -36.60 0.87 13.27
C ASP A 4 -36.46 2.34 12.89
N ASP A 5 -35.25 2.91 13.01
CA ASP A 5 -34.99 4.31 12.66
C ASP A 5 -34.02 4.50 11.47
N LEU A 6 -33.51 3.41 10.89
CA LEU A 6 -32.53 3.50 9.81
C LEU A 6 -33.11 4.20 8.56
N ILE A 7 -34.39 3.94 8.24
CA ILE A 7 -35.04 4.56 7.09
C ILE A 7 -35.22 6.07 7.27
N ASN A 8 -35.58 6.53 8.47
CA ASN A 8 -35.74 7.95 8.77
C ASN A 8 -34.39 8.67 8.71
N ASN A 9 -33.34 8.06 9.27
CA ASN A 9 -31.98 8.60 9.21
C ASN A 9 -31.49 8.72 7.76
N ASN A 10 -31.72 7.70 6.92
CA ASN A 10 -31.40 7.76 5.50
C ASN A 10 -32.20 8.84 4.75
N TYR A 11 -33.50 8.99 5.06
CA TYR A 11 -34.33 10.04 4.47
C TYR A 11 -33.82 11.44 4.85
N GLN A 12 -33.52 11.67 6.13
CA GLN A 12 -32.95 12.93 6.60
C GLN A 12 -31.61 13.24 5.93
N GLN A 13 -30.76 12.23 5.71
CA GLN A 13 -29.51 12.38 4.97
C GLN A 13 -29.75 12.75 3.50
N SER A 14 -30.75 12.16 2.86
CA SER A 14 -31.17 12.51 1.49
C SER A 14 -31.64 13.95 1.40
N GLU A 15 -32.52 14.38 2.31
CA GLU A 15 -33.02 15.76 2.38
C GLU A 15 -31.88 16.76 2.64
N ALA A 16 -30.90 16.39 3.47
CA ALA A 16 -29.71 17.21 3.70
C ALA A 16 -28.85 17.33 2.43
N LEU A 17 -28.72 16.26 1.65
CA LEU A 17 -28.00 16.29 0.38
C LEU A 17 -28.69 17.22 -0.63
N TYR A 18 -30.02 17.20 -0.74
CA TYR A 18 -30.74 18.11 -1.63
C TYR A 18 -30.56 19.58 -1.24
N ARG A 19 -30.64 19.91 0.07
CA ARG A 19 -30.37 21.27 0.56
C ARG A 19 -28.94 21.76 0.27
N ALA A 20 -27.97 20.86 0.09
CA ALA A 20 -26.60 21.24 -0.22
C ALA A 20 -26.46 21.98 -1.56
N GLN A 21 -27.39 21.80 -2.50
CA GLN A 21 -27.39 22.55 -3.78
C GLN A 21 -27.57 24.06 -3.56
N GLU A 22 -28.49 24.44 -2.68
CA GLU A 22 -28.74 25.87 -2.38
C GLU A 22 -27.56 26.50 -1.63
N VAL A 23 -26.94 25.74 -0.73
CA VAL A 23 -25.71 26.16 -0.05
C VAL A 23 -24.58 26.35 -1.06
N PHE A 24 -24.41 25.45 -2.04
CA PHE A 24 -23.42 25.62 -3.09
C PHE A 24 -23.67 26.88 -3.92
N LYS A 25 -24.91 27.15 -4.35
CA LYS A 25 -25.25 28.36 -5.11
C LYS A 25 -24.94 29.64 -4.30
N GLN A 26 -25.17 29.62 -3.00
CA GLN A 26 -24.79 30.72 -2.12
C GLN A 26 -23.26 30.90 -2.08
N VAL A 27 -22.50 29.85 -1.76
CA VAL A 27 -21.03 29.90 -1.65
C VAL A 27 -20.38 30.28 -2.98
N ALA A 28 -20.90 29.79 -4.11
CA ALA A 28 -20.42 30.14 -5.44
C ALA A 28 -20.58 31.65 -5.74
N ARG A 29 -21.70 32.27 -5.33
CA ARG A 29 -21.90 33.73 -5.46
C ARG A 29 -20.96 34.52 -4.57
N GLU A 30 -20.78 34.10 -3.32
CA GLU A 30 -19.84 34.73 -2.39
C GLU A 30 -18.41 34.65 -2.93
N TYR A 31 -18.01 33.49 -3.46
CA TYR A 31 -16.71 33.29 -4.08
C TYR A 31 -16.52 34.15 -5.34
N ALA A 32 -17.56 34.28 -6.18
CA ALA A 32 -17.53 35.14 -7.35
C ALA A 32 -17.35 36.62 -6.95
N ALA A 33 -18.04 37.08 -5.91
CA ALA A 33 -17.88 38.44 -5.39
C ALA A 33 -16.45 38.71 -4.88
N LEU A 34 -15.79 37.71 -4.31
CA LEU A 34 -14.41 37.83 -3.79
C LEU A 34 -13.33 37.71 -4.88
N SER A 35 -13.54 36.82 -5.85
CA SER A 35 -12.48 36.40 -6.78
C SER A 35 -12.68 36.86 -8.23
N GLY A 36 -13.90 37.31 -8.58
CA GLY A 36 -14.31 37.56 -9.96
C GLY A 36 -14.56 36.30 -10.79
N ARG A 37 -14.48 35.09 -10.21
CA ARG A 37 -14.68 33.82 -10.92
C ARG A 37 -16.02 33.19 -10.54
N GLU A 38 -16.84 32.90 -11.54
CA GLU A 38 -18.13 32.25 -11.38
C GLU A 38 -18.04 30.74 -11.53
N TYR A 39 -18.77 30.00 -10.69
CA TYR A 39 -18.86 28.54 -10.72
C TYR A 39 -20.34 28.11 -10.68
N PRO A 40 -21.01 28.04 -11.84
CA PRO A 40 -22.38 27.54 -11.93
C PRO A 40 -22.45 26.04 -11.61
N VAL A 41 -23.65 25.50 -11.35
CA VAL A 41 -23.85 24.06 -11.08
C VAL A 41 -23.31 23.21 -12.24
N LEU A 42 -23.63 23.60 -13.46
CA LEU A 42 -23.02 23.11 -14.70
C LEU A 42 -22.23 24.24 -15.35
N ASP A 43 -20.95 24.03 -15.57
CA ASP A 43 -20.16 24.84 -16.50
C ASP A 43 -20.51 24.44 -17.93
N LEU A 44 -21.10 25.38 -18.66
CA LEU A 44 -21.59 25.18 -20.02
C LEU A 44 -20.72 26.01 -20.97
N TYR A 45 -20.03 25.35 -21.89
CA TYR A 45 -19.20 26.02 -22.88
C TYR A 45 -19.84 25.90 -24.26
N ARG A 46 -20.27 27.04 -24.82
CA ARG A 46 -20.90 27.15 -26.16
C ARG A 46 -22.10 26.21 -26.31
N MET A 47 -22.99 26.18 -25.33
CA MET A 47 -24.15 25.26 -25.30
C MET A 47 -25.46 25.91 -25.77
N GLU A 48 -25.47 27.21 -26.06
CA GLU A 48 -26.67 28.00 -26.34
C GLU A 48 -27.42 27.54 -27.58
N ASP A 49 -26.70 26.99 -28.57
CA ASP A 49 -27.22 26.47 -29.83
C ASP A 49 -26.56 25.12 -30.20
N ALA A 50 -25.88 24.46 -29.26
CA ALA A 50 -25.13 23.24 -29.55
C ALA A 50 -26.03 22.10 -30.05
N GLU A 51 -25.65 21.47 -31.16
CA GLU A 51 -26.28 20.27 -31.71
C GLU A 51 -25.52 19.00 -31.34
N VAL A 52 -24.21 19.13 -31.08
CA VAL A 52 -23.37 18.04 -30.56
C VAL A 52 -22.65 18.51 -29.32
N ALA A 53 -22.54 17.65 -28.30
CA ALA A 53 -21.88 18.00 -27.06
C ALA A 53 -21.04 16.88 -26.49
N LEU A 54 -20.04 17.25 -25.68
CA LEU A 54 -19.36 16.33 -24.77
C LEU A 54 -19.76 16.62 -23.33
N PHE A 55 -19.94 15.57 -22.52
CA PHE A 55 -20.03 15.67 -21.07
C PHE A 55 -18.74 15.12 -20.46
N LEU A 56 -17.95 15.98 -19.83
CA LEU A 56 -16.62 15.64 -19.32
C LEU A 56 -16.40 16.26 -17.94
N LEU A 57 -15.65 15.56 -17.09
CA LEU A 57 -15.29 16.03 -15.75
C LEU A 57 -13.89 16.65 -15.73
N ASN A 58 -13.74 17.71 -14.94
CA ASN A 58 -12.46 18.31 -14.56
C ASN A 58 -11.57 18.64 -15.78
N SER A 59 -10.28 18.28 -15.72
CA SER A 59 -9.27 18.65 -16.71
C SER A 59 -9.60 18.24 -18.15
N ALA A 60 -10.40 17.18 -18.35
CA ALA A 60 -10.75 16.74 -19.70
C ALA A 60 -11.73 17.71 -20.39
N ALA A 61 -12.60 18.37 -19.62
CA ALA A 61 -13.50 19.38 -20.16
C ALA A 61 -12.73 20.61 -20.65
N GLU A 62 -11.72 21.07 -19.90
CA GLU A 62 -10.87 22.19 -20.31
C GLU A 62 -10.19 21.94 -21.66
N THR A 63 -9.54 20.77 -21.83
CA THR A 63 -8.95 20.39 -23.12
C THR A 63 -9.96 20.39 -24.26
N ALA A 64 -11.22 20.00 -23.99
CA ALA A 64 -12.27 19.96 -25.00
C ALA A 64 -12.79 21.36 -25.39
N LYS A 65 -12.66 22.38 -24.54
CA LYS A 65 -13.07 23.76 -24.87
C LYS A 65 -12.28 24.32 -26.07
N ASP A 66 -10.98 24.08 -26.12
CA ASP A 66 -10.13 24.47 -27.26
C ASP A 66 -10.60 23.81 -28.57
N VAL A 67 -11.04 22.55 -28.49
CA VAL A 67 -11.57 21.82 -29.64
C VAL A 67 -12.93 22.35 -30.07
N VAL A 68 -13.78 22.73 -29.11
CA VAL A 68 -15.06 23.40 -29.41
C VAL A 68 -14.82 24.65 -30.25
N ASP A 69 -13.89 25.52 -29.89
CA ASP A 69 -13.65 26.75 -30.65
C ASP A 69 -13.18 26.47 -32.08
N LYS A 70 -12.34 25.46 -32.28
CA LYS A 70 -11.94 24.99 -33.63
C LYS A 70 -13.13 24.49 -34.45
N LEU A 71 -14.03 23.72 -33.84
CA LEU A 71 -15.22 23.19 -34.50
C LEU A 71 -16.24 24.30 -34.81
N ARG A 72 -16.41 25.25 -33.88
CA ARG A 72 -17.26 26.43 -34.05
C ARG A 72 -16.78 27.31 -35.20
N ALA A 73 -15.46 27.49 -35.35
CA ALA A 73 -14.88 28.20 -36.50
C ALA A 73 -15.17 27.51 -37.86
N LYS A 74 -15.46 26.20 -37.84
CA LYS A 74 -15.87 25.42 -39.03
C LYS A 74 -17.39 25.36 -39.21
N GLY A 75 -18.16 26.11 -38.41
CA GLY A 75 -19.62 26.12 -38.45
C GLY A 75 -20.30 24.94 -37.75
N ILE A 76 -19.56 24.09 -37.05
CA ILE A 76 -20.12 22.97 -36.30
C ILE A 76 -20.60 23.49 -34.94
N LYS A 77 -21.88 23.24 -34.63
CA LYS A 77 -22.51 23.65 -33.37
C LYS A 77 -22.13 22.72 -32.22
N ALA A 78 -20.87 22.78 -31.81
CA ALA A 78 -20.30 21.96 -30.74
C ALA A 78 -20.34 22.67 -29.38
N GLY A 79 -20.54 21.92 -28.30
CA GLY A 79 -20.42 22.43 -26.93
C GLY A 79 -19.86 21.41 -25.94
N VAL A 80 -19.54 21.87 -24.73
CA VAL A 80 -19.09 21.02 -23.62
C VAL A 80 -19.93 21.32 -22.38
N ILE A 81 -20.30 20.26 -21.66
CA ILE A 81 -20.90 20.31 -20.33
C ILE A 81 -19.88 19.76 -19.34
N SER A 82 -19.55 20.55 -18.30
CA SER A 82 -18.74 20.11 -17.17
C SER A 82 -19.42 20.44 -15.84
N PRO A 83 -19.87 19.45 -15.06
CA PRO A 83 -20.51 19.72 -13.77
C PRO A 83 -19.48 20.16 -12.72
N ASN A 84 -19.74 21.28 -12.03
CA ASN A 84 -19.06 21.62 -10.78
C ASN A 84 -19.67 20.86 -9.58
N MET A 85 -20.90 20.37 -9.74
CA MET A 85 -21.60 19.56 -8.76
C MET A 85 -22.18 18.32 -9.43
N ILE A 86 -21.82 17.14 -8.92
CA ILE A 86 -22.42 15.86 -9.33
C ILE A 86 -23.38 15.29 -8.27
N ARG A 87 -23.33 15.80 -7.04
CA ARG A 87 -24.22 15.42 -5.92
C ARG A 87 -24.59 16.65 -5.08
N PRO A 88 -25.89 16.92 -4.86
CA PRO A 88 -27.05 16.29 -5.50
C PRO A 88 -26.95 16.38 -7.04
N PHE A 89 -27.48 15.37 -7.73
CA PHE A 89 -27.30 15.23 -9.18
C PHE A 89 -28.15 16.29 -9.92
N PRO A 90 -27.56 17.14 -10.78
CA PRO A 90 -28.25 18.28 -11.39
C PRO A 90 -29.09 17.87 -12.61
N ALA A 91 -30.10 17.02 -12.39
CA ALA A 91 -30.90 16.44 -13.46
C ALA A 91 -31.67 17.49 -14.28
N GLU A 92 -32.23 18.52 -13.61
CA GLU A 92 -32.97 19.60 -14.27
C GLU A 92 -32.07 20.45 -15.16
N GLU A 93 -30.90 20.85 -14.64
CA GLU A 93 -29.92 21.62 -15.40
C GLU A 93 -29.37 20.83 -16.59
N ILE A 94 -29.13 19.52 -16.42
CA ILE A 94 -28.69 18.62 -17.50
C ILE A 94 -29.75 18.54 -18.61
N ARG A 95 -31.02 18.30 -18.25
CA ARG A 95 -32.12 18.29 -19.23
C ARG A 95 -32.19 19.62 -19.98
N SER A 96 -32.11 20.73 -19.26
CA SER A 96 -32.17 22.06 -19.85
C SER A 96 -31.01 22.31 -20.83
N ALA A 97 -29.79 21.92 -20.46
CA ALA A 97 -28.60 22.07 -21.30
C ALA A 97 -28.64 21.21 -22.58
N LEU A 98 -29.37 20.09 -22.56
CA LEU A 98 -29.39 19.12 -23.65
C LEU A 98 -30.59 19.27 -24.61
N LYS A 99 -31.46 20.27 -24.41
CA LYS A 99 -32.67 20.48 -25.24
C LYS A 99 -32.41 20.54 -26.76
N GLN A 100 -31.32 21.16 -27.18
CA GLN A 100 -30.96 21.33 -28.59
C GLN A 100 -29.95 20.29 -29.09
N VAL A 101 -29.42 19.46 -28.18
CA VAL A 101 -28.35 18.52 -28.48
C VAL A 101 -28.94 17.26 -29.11
N LYS A 102 -28.52 16.98 -30.34
CA LYS A 102 -28.91 15.79 -31.11
C LYS A 102 -28.06 14.58 -30.74
N ALA A 103 -26.78 14.79 -30.43
CA ALA A 103 -25.90 13.74 -29.94
C ALA A 103 -24.95 14.22 -28.82
N LEU A 104 -24.84 13.41 -27.77
CA LEU A 104 -24.01 13.64 -26.61
C LEU A 104 -23.02 12.48 -26.45
N LEU A 105 -21.73 12.77 -26.28
CA LEU A 105 -20.78 11.76 -25.82
C LEU A 105 -20.35 12.08 -24.38
N ILE A 106 -20.56 11.11 -23.49
CA ILE A 106 -20.18 11.17 -22.08
C ILE A 106 -18.84 10.45 -21.93
N GLY A 107 -17.82 11.17 -21.47
CA GLY A 107 -16.51 10.58 -21.18
C GLY A 107 -16.30 10.48 -19.68
N GLU A 108 -15.89 9.30 -19.18
CA GLU A 108 -15.52 9.13 -17.76
C GLU A 108 -14.20 8.38 -17.60
N ARG A 109 -13.47 8.70 -16.52
CA ARG A 109 -12.24 8.01 -16.11
C ARG A 109 -12.49 6.87 -15.12
N ALA A 110 -13.64 6.24 -15.23
CA ALA A 110 -14.10 5.12 -14.43
C ALA A 110 -15.00 4.22 -15.29
N ASP A 111 -15.23 2.99 -14.85
CA ASP A 111 -16.21 2.08 -15.43
C ASP A 111 -17.00 1.38 -14.31
N SER A 112 -18.22 0.97 -14.63
CA SER A 112 -19.02 0.03 -13.84
C SER A 112 -19.09 -1.28 -14.61
N TYR A 113 -18.12 -2.16 -14.37
CA TYR A 113 -17.93 -3.39 -15.14
C TYR A 113 -19.22 -4.21 -15.24
N GLY A 114 -19.64 -4.49 -16.49
CA GLY A 114 -20.87 -5.22 -16.79
C GLY A 114 -22.13 -4.36 -16.94
N ALA A 115 -22.09 -3.08 -16.56
CA ALA A 115 -23.22 -2.15 -16.73
C ALA A 115 -23.30 -1.51 -18.12
N HIS A 116 -22.31 -1.74 -18.99
CA HIS A 116 -22.19 -1.09 -20.32
C HIS A 116 -22.15 0.45 -20.24
N GLY A 117 -21.47 0.96 -19.21
CA GLY A 117 -21.36 2.38 -18.95
C GLY A 117 -20.82 2.63 -17.55
N PRO A 118 -20.15 3.76 -17.31
CA PRO A 118 -19.89 4.26 -15.97
C PRO A 118 -21.10 5.00 -15.37
N ASN A 119 -20.99 5.39 -14.09
CA ASN A 119 -22.14 5.87 -13.32
C ASN A 119 -22.78 7.15 -13.88
N MET A 120 -22.00 8.17 -14.29
CA MET A 120 -22.61 9.42 -14.81
C MET A 120 -23.32 9.19 -16.13
N THR A 121 -22.81 8.27 -16.96
CA THR A 121 -23.50 7.83 -18.18
C THR A 121 -24.92 7.35 -17.88
N HIS A 122 -25.09 6.53 -16.84
CA HIS A 122 -26.41 6.03 -16.46
C HIS A 122 -27.32 7.11 -15.89
N GLU A 123 -26.77 8.02 -15.08
CA GLU A 123 -27.54 9.09 -14.46
C GLU A 123 -28.00 10.14 -15.48
N VAL A 124 -27.14 10.53 -16.42
CA VAL A 124 -27.52 11.44 -17.52
C VAL A 124 -28.59 10.78 -18.39
N LYS A 125 -28.41 9.51 -18.78
CA LYS A 125 -29.44 8.78 -19.54
C LYS A 125 -30.77 8.72 -18.78
N SER A 126 -30.74 8.48 -17.47
CA SER A 126 -31.95 8.46 -16.63
C SER A 126 -32.62 9.84 -16.56
N ALA A 127 -31.85 10.91 -16.37
CA ALA A 127 -32.39 12.28 -16.34
C ALA A 127 -33.04 12.68 -17.67
N LEU A 128 -32.46 12.24 -18.79
CA LEU A 128 -33.03 12.46 -20.13
C LEU A 128 -34.30 11.65 -20.37
N GLN A 129 -34.44 10.45 -19.78
CA GLN A 129 -35.68 9.66 -19.92
C GLN A 129 -36.90 10.33 -19.25
N GLU A 130 -36.69 11.17 -18.24
CA GLU A 130 -37.77 11.96 -17.64
C GLU A 130 -38.26 13.08 -18.56
N ASP A 131 -37.43 13.52 -19.52
CA ASP A 131 -37.82 14.44 -20.59
C ASP A 131 -38.31 13.67 -21.82
N LYS A 132 -39.63 13.48 -21.90
CA LYS A 132 -40.27 12.71 -22.98
C LYS A 132 -40.07 13.30 -24.38
N GLU A 133 -39.69 14.57 -24.48
CA GLU A 133 -39.43 15.23 -25.76
C GLU A 133 -37.97 15.09 -26.19
N ASN A 134 -37.07 14.73 -25.26
CA ASN A 134 -35.66 14.56 -25.54
C ASN A 134 -35.41 13.36 -26.48
N LYS A 135 -34.60 13.60 -27.52
CA LYS A 135 -34.20 12.58 -28.50
C LYS A 135 -32.68 12.50 -28.65
N THR A 136 -31.93 12.99 -27.67
CA THR A 136 -30.47 13.04 -27.70
C THR A 136 -29.91 11.62 -27.76
N ILE A 137 -29.07 11.37 -28.76
CA ILE A 137 -28.34 10.10 -28.88
C ILE A 137 -27.14 10.15 -27.95
N VAL A 138 -27.10 9.27 -26.93
CA VAL A 138 -26.05 9.25 -25.92
C VAL A 138 -25.02 8.15 -26.19
N LEU A 139 -23.77 8.55 -26.37
CA LEU A 139 -22.59 7.68 -26.40
C LEU A 139 -21.85 7.76 -25.06
N SER A 140 -21.11 6.71 -24.74
CA SER A 140 -20.26 6.64 -23.55
C SER A 140 -18.87 6.12 -23.89
N ARG A 141 -17.84 6.78 -23.36
CA ARG A 141 -16.43 6.36 -23.52
C ARG A 141 -15.72 6.34 -22.17
N VAL A 142 -15.18 5.18 -21.80
CA VAL A 142 -14.20 5.07 -20.72
C VAL A 142 -12.84 5.48 -21.27
N PHE A 143 -12.20 6.47 -20.66
CA PHE A 143 -10.90 6.98 -21.12
C PHE A 143 -10.00 7.34 -19.93
N GLY A 144 -8.72 7.62 -20.17
CA GLY A 144 -7.83 8.18 -19.14
C GLY A 144 -7.58 7.30 -17.91
N VAL A 145 -8.07 6.05 -17.88
CA VAL A 145 -7.91 5.12 -16.75
C VAL A 145 -6.42 4.82 -16.54
N GLY A 146 -5.99 4.82 -15.28
CA GLY A 146 -4.59 4.60 -14.92
C GLY A 146 -3.70 5.82 -15.15
N GLY A 147 -4.26 7.02 -15.24
CA GLY A 147 -3.50 8.25 -15.44
C GLY A 147 -3.04 8.45 -16.88
N LYS A 148 -3.68 7.77 -17.85
CA LYS A 148 -3.47 8.08 -19.27
C LYS A 148 -3.92 9.51 -19.56
N ASP A 149 -3.10 10.22 -20.32
CA ASP A 149 -3.40 11.57 -20.75
C ASP A 149 -4.65 11.63 -21.64
N PHE A 150 -5.22 12.83 -21.74
CA PHE A 150 -6.31 13.14 -22.65
C PHE A 150 -5.97 14.43 -23.39
N TYR A 151 -5.64 14.29 -24.67
CA TYR A 151 -5.15 15.37 -25.51
C TYR A 151 -6.27 15.98 -26.36
N ALA A 152 -5.98 17.08 -27.05
CA ALA A 152 -6.93 17.74 -27.92
C ALA A 152 -7.41 16.82 -29.05
N GLU A 153 -6.54 15.96 -29.57
CA GLU A 153 -6.87 14.98 -30.61
C GLU A 153 -7.87 13.93 -30.11
N ASP A 154 -7.82 13.57 -28.82
CA ASP A 154 -8.76 12.65 -28.19
C ASP A 154 -10.15 13.31 -28.06
N ALA A 155 -10.19 14.60 -27.70
CA ALA A 155 -11.41 15.39 -27.68
C ALA A 155 -11.99 15.58 -29.10
N GLU A 156 -11.14 15.83 -30.10
CA GLU A 156 -11.54 15.87 -31.53
C GLU A 156 -12.17 14.54 -31.96
N ALA A 157 -11.57 13.40 -31.58
CA ALA A 157 -12.14 12.08 -31.85
C ALA A 157 -13.49 11.86 -31.14
N PHE A 158 -13.66 12.36 -29.91
CA PHE A 158 -14.93 12.28 -29.19
C PHE A 158 -16.03 13.08 -29.91
N PHE A 159 -15.74 14.32 -30.31
CA PHE A 159 -16.68 15.12 -31.09
C PHE A 159 -17.02 14.45 -32.42
N GLN A 160 -16.04 13.89 -33.13
CA GLN A 160 -16.28 13.16 -34.38
C GLN A 160 -17.26 12.00 -34.19
N MET A 161 -17.13 11.23 -33.10
CA MET A 161 -18.07 10.16 -32.78
C MET A 161 -19.49 10.67 -32.49
N ALA A 162 -19.62 11.82 -31.80
CA ALA A 162 -20.91 12.45 -31.55
C ALA A 162 -21.56 12.97 -32.85
N ILE A 163 -20.77 13.64 -33.71
CA ILE A 163 -21.21 14.12 -35.03
C ILE A 163 -21.71 12.96 -35.89
N GLU A 164 -20.94 11.87 -35.99
CA GLU A 164 -21.36 10.70 -36.76
C GLU A 164 -22.66 10.08 -36.25
N ALA A 165 -22.85 10.04 -34.92
CA ALA A 165 -24.08 9.52 -34.33
C ALA A 165 -25.28 10.42 -34.63
N MET A 166 -25.09 11.75 -34.57
CA MET A 166 -26.09 12.73 -34.97
C MET A 166 -26.49 12.55 -36.44
N GLU A 167 -25.51 12.46 -37.35
CA GLU A 167 -25.75 12.31 -38.79
C GLU A 167 -26.49 11.00 -39.13
N LYS A 168 -26.15 9.91 -38.44
CA LYS A 168 -26.78 8.60 -38.65
C LYS A 168 -28.14 8.46 -37.97
N GLY A 169 -28.43 9.29 -36.96
CA GLY A 169 -29.62 9.16 -36.12
C GLY A 169 -29.56 8.01 -35.11
N TYR A 170 -28.40 7.34 -34.95
CA TYR A 170 -28.18 6.32 -33.93
C TYR A 170 -26.69 6.14 -33.60
N ALA A 171 -26.38 5.60 -32.41
CA ALA A 171 -25.02 5.25 -32.03
C ALA A 171 -24.69 3.80 -32.39
N LYS A 172 -23.77 3.58 -33.35
CA LYS A 172 -23.31 2.22 -33.74
C LYS A 172 -22.69 1.46 -32.56
N LYS A 173 -21.93 2.18 -31.72
CA LYS A 173 -21.34 1.67 -30.47
C LYS A 173 -21.72 2.61 -29.31
N PRO A 174 -22.84 2.32 -28.63
CA PRO A 174 -23.31 3.16 -27.52
C PRO A 174 -22.32 3.26 -26.35
N PHE A 175 -21.53 2.23 -26.11
CA PHE A 175 -20.49 2.16 -25.09
C PHE A 175 -19.22 1.53 -25.68
N ASP A 176 -18.05 2.10 -25.35
CA ASP A 176 -16.74 1.51 -25.65
C ASP A 176 -15.66 2.09 -24.73
N TYR A 177 -14.48 1.47 -24.71
CA TYR A 177 -13.28 2.08 -24.16
C TYR A 177 -12.58 2.91 -25.24
N PHE A 178 -11.93 3.99 -24.85
CA PHE A 178 -11.10 4.80 -25.75
C PHE A 178 -9.62 4.70 -25.36
N GLY A 179 -8.75 4.57 -26.36
CA GLY A 179 -7.30 4.44 -26.15
C GLY A 179 -6.87 3.06 -25.60
N HIS A 180 -7.71 2.04 -25.71
CA HIS A 180 -7.29 0.66 -25.49
C HIS A 180 -6.59 0.11 -26.75
N VAL A 181 -5.58 -0.74 -26.56
CA VAL A 181 -4.88 -1.43 -27.65
C VAL A 181 -4.95 -2.93 -27.40
N PRO A 182 -5.16 -3.77 -28.43
CA PRO A 182 -5.25 -5.22 -28.27
C PRO A 182 -3.92 -5.89 -27.86
N GLY A 183 -2.85 -5.10 -27.66
CA GLY A 183 -1.50 -5.59 -27.55
C GLY A 183 -0.94 -6.02 -28.91
N ARG A 184 0.35 -6.33 -28.93
CA ARG A 184 1.03 -6.86 -30.11
C ARG A 184 1.55 -8.26 -29.76
N PRO A 185 1.11 -9.33 -30.44
CA PRO A 185 1.53 -10.70 -30.10
C PRO A 185 3.05 -10.89 -30.04
N GLU A 186 3.79 -10.19 -30.92
CA GLU A 186 5.25 -10.20 -30.96
C GLU A 186 5.91 -9.47 -29.78
N LYS A 187 5.16 -8.62 -29.06
CA LYS A 187 5.59 -7.96 -27.82
C LYS A 187 5.14 -8.71 -26.57
N ARG A 188 4.57 -9.91 -26.72
CA ARG A 188 4.24 -10.76 -25.57
C ARG A 188 5.51 -11.02 -24.78
N GLN A 189 5.48 -10.68 -23.50
CA GLN A 189 6.62 -10.95 -22.64
C GLN A 189 6.82 -12.45 -22.49
N THR A 190 8.07 -12.87 -22.68
CA THR A 190 8.50 -14.23 -22.42
C THR A 190 9.11 -14.31 -21.01
N PRO A 191 8.91 -15.41 -20.28
CA PRO A 191 9.68 -15.66 -19.08
C PRO A 191 11.18 -15.58 -19.38
N VAL A 192 11.90 -14.72 -18.65
CA VAL A 192 13.35 -14.54 -18.80
C VAL A 192 14.16 -15.51 -17.93
N MET A 193 13.47 -16.23 -17.04
CA MET A 193 14.06 -17.25 -16.18
C MET A 193 13.05 -18.34 -15.85
N GLU A 194 13.53 -19.58 -15.75
CA GLU A 194 12.79 -20.69 -15.17
C GLU A 194 12.77 -20.52 -13.63
N PRO A 195 11.59 -20.48 -12.99
CA PRO A 195 11.49 -20.44 -11.54
C PRO A 195 12.12 -21.69 -10.91
N MET A 196 12.93 -21.49 -9.87
CA MET A 196 13.48 -22.61 -9.09
C MET A 196 12.44 -23.08 -8.08
N HIS A 197 12.44 -24.38 -7.76
CA HIS A 197 11.51 -24.99 -6.82
C HIS A 197 12.17 -26.13 -6.04
N GLY A 198 11.53 -26.55 -4.94
CA GLY A 198 11.88 -27.75 -4.20
C GLY A 198 13.32 -27.76 -3.68
N ASP A 199 14.09 -28.76 -4.14
CA ASP A 199 15.45 -29.06 -3.64
C ASP A 199 16.46 -27.93 -3.91
N ALA A 200 16.21 -27.08 -4.90
CA ALA A 200 17.05 -25.89 -5.13
C ALA A 200 17.13 -24.98 -3.90
N PHE A 201 16.10 -24.97 -3.06
CA PHE A 201 16.03 -24.19 -1.82
C PHE A 201 16.25 -25.03 -0.55
N LYS A 202 16.64 -26.30 -0.67
CA LYS A 202 16.96 -27.18 0.46
C LYS A 202 18.46 -27.41 0.53
N THR A 203 19.12 -26.82 1.52
CA THR A 203 20.56 -27.07 1.72
C THR A 203 20.82 -28.34 2.51
N GLY A 204 19.89 -28.72 3.41
CA GLY A 204 20.09 -29.81 4.36
C GLY A 204 21.13 -29.50 5.44
N LEU A 205 21.71 -28.29 5.44
CA LEU A 205 22.75 -27.87 6.37
C LEU A 205 22.19 -27.23 7.64
N ILE A 206 20.93 -26.78 7.60
CA ILE A 206 20.24 -26.16 8.74
C ILE A 206 19.48 -27.25 9.49
N GLN A 207 19.80 -27.42 10.78
CA GLN A 207 19.14 -28.39 11.65
C GLN A 207 18.38 -27.68 12.75
N VAL A 208 17.09 -27.99 12.88
CA VAL A 208 16.21 -27.48 13.93
C VAL A 208 15.73 -28.67 14.76
N THR A 209 16.14 -28.74 16.02
CA THR A 209 15.79 -29.84 16.92
C THR A 209 15.08 -29.33 18.18
N PRO A 210 13.88 -29.85 18.50
CA PRO A 210 13.24 -29.55 19.78
C PRO A 210 14.03 -30.16 20.93
N ASP A 211 14.29 -29.38 21.97
CA ASP A 211 14.87 -29.88 23.20
C ASP A 211 13.84 -30.74 23.96
N GLY A 212 14.21 -31.98 24.30
CA GLY A 212 13.28 -32.95 24.88
C GLY A 212 12.65 -32.53 26.21
N LYS A 213 13.32 -31.66 27.00
CA LYS A 213 12.86 -31.20 28.31
C LYS A 213 12.19 -29.83 28.25
N THR A 214 12.85 -28.86 27.62
CA THR A 214 12.39 -27.46 27.59
C THR A 214 11.43 -27.17 26.44
N LYS A 215 11.36 -28.06 25.45
CA LYS A 215 10.64 -27.89 24.17
C LYS A 215 11.05 -26.66 23.35
N ARG A 216 12.12 -25.94 23.76
CA ARG A 216 12.74 -24.87 22.98
C ARG A 216 13.47 -25.45 21.77
N LEU A 217 13.57 -24.66 20.70
CA LEU A 217 14.27 -25.10 19.50
C LEU A 217 15.76 -24.80 19.58
N LYS A 218 16.58 -25.84 19.38
CA LYS A 218 18.01 -25.70 19.13
C LYS A 218 18.23 -25.64 17.63
N VAL A 219 18.87 -24.57 17.15
CA VAL A 219 19.19 -24.39 15.73
C VAL A 219 20.69 -24.44 15.51
N LYS A 220 21.13 -25.37 14.66
CA LYS A 220 22.49 -25.45 14.15
C LYS A 220 22.50 -25.00 12.70
N ILE A 221 23.32 -24.00 12.39
CA ILE A 221 23.52 -23.47 11.04
C ILE A 221 24.98 -23.68 10.61
N PRO A 222 25.26 -23.86 9.31
CA PRO A 222 26.63 -23.91 8.82
C PRO A 222 27.25 -22.49 8.85
N PRO A 223 28.57 -22.35 8.61
CA PRO A 223 29.17 -21.05 8.33
C PRO A 223 28.41 -20.33 7.20
N LEU A 224 28.20 -19.02 7.34
CA LEU A 224 27.39 -18.24 6.39
C LEU A 224 27.87 -18.37 4.94
N ARG A 225 29.18 -18.54 4.72
CA ARG A 225 29.77 -18.80 3.40
C ARG A 225 29.20 -20.05 2.71
N ALA A 226 28.77 -21.07 3.45
CA ALA A 226 28.18 -22.27 2.87
C ALA A 226 26.74 -22.01 2.39
N LEU A 227 26.04 -21.05 3.00
CA LEU A 227 24.68 -20.66 2.60
C LEU A 227 24.66 -19.78 1.34
N THR A 228 25.81 -19.32 0.84
CA THR A 228 25.88 -18.53 -0.41
C THR A 228 25.49 -19.37 -1.63
N ALA A 229 25.72 -20.69 -1.58
CA ALA A 229 25.33 -21.65 -2.61
C ALA A 229 23.81 -21.77 -2.77
N LYS A 230 23.04 -21.48 -1.71
CA LYS A 230 21.58 -21.42 -1.78
C LYS A 230 21.15 -20.28 -2.71
N PRO A 231 20.27 -20.48 -3.70
CA PRO A 231 19.81 -19.39 -4.55
C PRO A 231 19.12 -18.28 -3.75
N LYS A 232 19.22 -17.03 -4.25
CA LYS A 232 18.39 -15.92 -3.77
C LYS A 232 16.95 -16.12 -4.20
N ARG A 233 15.98 -15.68 -3.40
CA ARG A 233 14.54 -15.78 -3.72
C ARG A 233 14.04 -14.57 -4.54
N LEU A 234 14.84 -13.52 -4.59
CA LEU A 234 14.68 -12.35 -5.46
C LEU A 234 15.80 -12.30 -6.51
N ALA A 235 15.43 -11.85 -7.71
CA ALA A 235 16.33 -11.55 -8.81
C ALA A 235 17.00 -10.19 -8.61
N PRO A 236 18.24 -10.00 -9.10
CA PRO A 236 18.84 -8.67 -9.20
C PRO A 236 18.03 -7.79 -10.16
N GLY A 237 18.28 -6.47 -10.13
CA GLY A 237 17.62 -5.51 -11.02
C GLY A 237 16.29 -4.95 -10.52
N HIS A 238 15.94 -5.17 -9.24
CA HIS A 238 14.83 -4.47 -8.59
C HIS A 238 15.10 -2.95 -8.51
N GLY A 239 14.06 -2.13 -8.47
CA GLY A 239 14.14 -0.67 -8.46
C GLY A 239 14.43 -0.01 -7.10
N ALA A 240 14.92 -0.74 -6.10
CA ALA A 240 15.22 -0.14 -4.80
C ALA A 240 16.37 0.87 -4.85
N CYS A 241 16.32 1.86 -3.96
CA CYS A 241 17.37 2.84 -3.79
C CYS A 241 18.73 2.17 -3.46
N PRO A 242 19.85 2.78 -3.89
CA PRO A 242 21.17 2.41 -3.40
C PRO A 242 21.22 2.37 -1.86
N GLY A 243 21.86 1.35 -1.30
CA GLY A 243 21.95 1.13 0.15
C GLY A 243 20.65 0.72 0.84
N CYS A 244 19.56 0.41 0.12
CA CYS A 244 18.32 -0.07 0.73
C CYS A 244 18.54 -1.38 1.53
N GLY A 245 18.19 -1.36 2.82
CA GLY A 245 18.34 -2.53 3.71
C GLY A 245 17.27 -3.62 3.55
N ILE A 246 16.14 -3.33 2.88
CA ILE A 246 15.00 -4.24 2.76
C ILE A 246 15.43 -5.60 2.20
N PHE A 247 16.06 -5.61 1.02
CA PHE A 247 16.38 -6.86 0.33
C PHE A 247 17.57 -7.62 0.91
N PRO A 248 18.66 -6.97 1.36
CA PRO A 248 19.68 -7.65 2.16
C PRO A 248 19.10 -8.34 3.40
N GLY A 249 18.25 -7.64 4.18
CA GLY A 249 17.60 -8.20 5.36
C GLY A 249 16.67 -9.38 5.04
N LEU A 250 15.78 -9.21 4.06
CA LEU A 250 14.86 -10.26 3.64
C LEU A 250 15.58 -11.48 3.03
N GLU A 251 16.58 -11.28 2.16
CA GLU A 251 17.33 -12.39 1.57
C GLU A 251 18.10 -13.17 2.65
N LEU A 252 18.70 -12.48 3.61
CA LEU A 252 19.38 -13.11 4.73
C LEU A 252 18.41 -13.91 5.61
N PHE A 253 17.23 -13.36 5.91
CA PHE A 253 16.15 -14.12 6.54
C PHE A 253 15.79 -15.36 5.72
N PHE A 254 15.56 -15.22 4.41
CA PHE A 254 15.21 -16.31 3.52
C PHE A 254 16.30 -17.40 3.37
N LYS A 255 17.57 -17.10 3.66
CA LYS A 255 18.62 -18.13 3.74
C LYS A 255 18.32 -19.16 4.82
N GLY A 256 17.71 -18.75 5.92
CA GLY A 256 17.32 -19.63 7.03
C GLY A 256 16.08 -20.48 6.77
N ILE A 257 15.33 -20.21 5.69
CA ILE A 257 14.07 -20.90 5.34
C ILE A 257 14.37 -21.98 4.28
N GLU A 258 14.15 -23.26 4.56
CA GLU A 258 14.39 -24.38 3.63
C GLU A 258 13.14 -24.74 2.80
N GLY A 259 13.32 -25.03 1.51
CA GLY A 259 12.23 -25.42 0.61
C GLY A 259 11.36 -24.26 0.11
N ASP A 260 10.23 -24.61 -0.50
CA ASP A 260 9.37 -23.67 -1.20
C ASP A 260 8.65 -22.69 -0.26
N ILE A 261 8.44 -21.47 -0.75
CA ILE A 261 7.58 -20.49 -0.11
C ILE A 261 6.52 -19.97 -1.07
N ALA A 262 5.40 -19.56 -0.50
CA ALA A 262 4.47 -18.64 -1.13
C ALA A 262 4.50 -17.33 -0.34
N VAL A 263 4.87 -16.23 -1.02
CA VAL A 263 5.09 -14.94 -0.37
C VAL A 263 4.03 -13.94 -0.75
N LEU A 264 3.38 -13.34 0.24
CA LEU A 264 2.61 -12.13 0.03
C LEU A 264 3.49 -10.92 0.30
N PHE A 265 3.62 -10.02 -0.68
CA PHE A 265 4.20 -8.70 -0.47
C PHE A 265 3.08 -7.68 -0.30
N GLN A 266 2.89 -7.18 0.92
CA GLN A 266 1.94 -6.11 1.19
C GLN A 266 2.40 -4.82 0.52
N THR A 267 1.46 -3.95 0.11
CA THR A 267 1.79 -2.66 -0.50
C THR A 267 2.80 -1.90 0.37
N GLY A 268 3.88 -1.43 -0.24
CA GLY A 268 5.01 -0.79 0.43
C GLY A 268 6.24 -0.81 -0.47
N CYS A 269 7.36 -0.25 0.00
CA CYS A 269 8.58 -0.14 -0.80
C CYS A 269 9.00 -1.48 -1.41
N ALA A 270 9.00 -2.55 -0.60
CA ALA A 270 9.42 -3.87 -1.05
C ALA A 270 8.63 -4.35 -2.27
N TYR A 271 7.30 -4.20 -2.27
CA TYR A 271 6.43 -4.54 -3.39
C TYR A 271 6.68 -3.63 -4.60
N VAL A 272 6.63 -2.32 -4.39
CA VAL A 272 6.67 -1.31 -5.47
C VAL A 272 7.94 -1.45 -6.30
N VAL A 273 9.06 -1.72 -5.66
CA VAL A 273 10.36 -1.79 -6.34
C VAL A 273 10.68 -3.18 -6.91
N SER A 274 9.96 -4.23 -6.53
CA SER A 274 10.21 -5.61 -6.99
C SER A 274 9.17 -6.15 -7.97
N ALA A 275 8.04 -5.45 -8.16
CA ALA A 275 6.91 -5.94 -8.96
C ALA A 275 6.37 -4.91 -9.96
N ALA A 276 7.22 -3.99 -10.43
CA ALA A 276 6.84 -2.96 -11.38
C ALA A 276 6.52 -3.56 -12.76
N TYR A 277 5.26 -3.51 -13.19
CA TYR A 277 4.87 -3.98 -14.51
C TYR A 277 5.71 -3.26 -15.60
N PRO A 278 6.31 -4.00 -16.54
CA PRO A 278 5.98 -5.38 -16.86
C PRO A 278 7.02 -6.39 -16.34
N TYR A 279 7.79 -6.04 -15.31
CA TYR A 279 8.86 -6.84 -14.73
C TYR A 279 8.51 -7.34 -13.33
N SER A 280 9.17 -8.43 -12.91
CA SER A 280 9.11 -8.96 -11.55
C SER A 280 10.48 -9.48 -11.14
N SER A 281 10.89 -9.12 -9.92
CA SER A 281 12.10 -9.66 -9.30
C SER A 281 11.83 -10.92 -8.48
N HIS A 282 10.61 -11.44 -8.43
CA HIS A 282 10.28 -12.61 -7.60
C HIS A 282 10.60 -13.92 -8.33
N LYS A 283 11.37 -14.80 -7.69
CA LYS A 283 11.75 -16.12 -8.23
C LYS A 283 10.89 -17.28 -7.71
N GLN A 284 9.96 -16.97 -6.82
CA GLN A 284 9.00 -17.92 -6.25
C GLN A 284 7.60 -17.29 -6.27
N THR A 285 6.59 -18.10 -5.97
CA THR A 285 5.19 -17.67 -5.93
C THR A 285 5.04 -16.42 -5.08
N MET A 286 4.64 -15.34 -5.75
CA MET A 286 4.38 -14.04 -5.13
C MET A 286 2.92 -13.69 -5.31
N VAL A 287 2.31 -13.22 -4.24
CA VAL A 287 0.95 -12.70 -4.21
C VAL A 287 1.00 -11.25 -3.73
N HIS A 288 0.15 -10.43 -4.31
CA HIS A 288 -0.09 -9.07 -3.86
C HIS A 288 -1.59 -8.84 -3.73
N ASN A 289 -1.98 -8.05 -2.73
CA ASN A 289 -3.32 -7.52 -2.55
C ASN A 289 -3.19 -6.11 -1.95
N LEU A 290 -4.26 -5.55 -1.41
CA LEU A 290 -4.30 -4.19 -0.89
C LEU A 290 -3.36 -3.93 0.29
N PHE A 291 -3.18 -2.64 0.56
CA PHE A 291 -2.26 -2.13 1.57
C PHE A 291 -2.63 -2.55 3.00
N GLN A 292 -3.89 -2.84 3.30
CA GLN A 292 -4.38 -3.09 4.66
C GLN A 292 -4.71 -4.56 4.97
N ASN A 293 -4.75 -5.44 3.97
CA ASN A 293 -5.35 -6.78 4.12
C ASN A 293 -4.39 -7.93 3.83
N GLY A 294 -3.08 -7.70 3.85
CA GLY A 294 -2.07 -8.72 3.56
C GLY A 294 -2.20 -9.97 4.44
N ALA A 295 -2.37 -9.80 5.76
CA ALA A 295 -2.47 -10.92 6.69
C ALA A 295 -3.75 -11.74 6.47
N ALA A 296 -4.89 -11.07 6.27
CA ALA A 296 -6.15 -11.73 5.95
C ALA A 296 -6.08 -12.50 4.61
N THR A 297 -5.46 -11.90 3.59
CA THR A 297 -5.27 -12.54 2.28
C THR A 297 -4.43 -13.80 2.40
N LEU A 298 -3.28 -13.72 3.08
CA LEU A 298 -2.41 -14.87 3.24
C LEU A 298 -3.05 -15.96 4.11
N SER A 299 -3.82 -15.58 5.13
CA SER A 299 -4.58 -16.53 5.96
C SER A 299 -5.59 -17.32 5.12
N GLY A 300 -6.38 -16.63 4.29
CA GLY A 300 -7.32 -17.31 3.38
C GLY A 300 -6.61 -18.22 2.37
N MET A 301 -5.44 -17.80 1.88
CA MET A 301 -4.62 -18.63 0.99
C MET A 301 -4.10 -19.90 1.68
N VAL A 302 -3.68 -19.80 2.95
CA VAL A 302 -3.23 -20.95 3.76
C VAL A 302 -4.37 -21.96 3.94
N GLU A 303 -5.55 -21.49 4.34
CA GLU A 303 -6.72 -22.35 4.53
C GLU A 303 -7.17 -23.00 3.22
N ALA A 304 -7.22 -22.23 2.13
CA ALA A 304 -7.57 -22.75 0.80
C ALA A 304 -6.56 -23.83 0.34
N PHE A 305 -5.25 -23.58 0.54
CA PHE A 305 -4.21 -24.54 0.19
C PHE A 305 -4.39 -25.88 0.91
N PHE A 306 -4.55 -25.86 2.23
CA PHE A 306 -4.71 -27.08 3.02
C PHE A 306 -6.05 -27.78 2.77
N GLU A 307 -7.11 -27.04 2.48
CA GLU A 307 -8.41 -27.62 2.12
C GLU A 307 -8.40 -28.29 0.75
N MET A 308 -7.82 -27.64 -0.27
CA MET A 308 -7.64 -28.23 -1.60
C MET A 308 -6.74 -29.47 -1.53
N LYS A 309 -5.72 -29.44 -0.68
CA LYS A 309 -4.87 -30.59 -0.35
C LYS A 309 -5.67 -31.75 0.24
N ARG A 310 -6.49 -31.49 1.25
CA ARG A 310 -7.35 -32.49 1.90
C ARG A 310 -8.34 -33.12 0.92
N ARG A 311 -8.83 -32.34 -0.05
CA ARG A 311 -9.71 -32.79 -1.14
C ARG A 311 -9.01 -33.56 -2.26
N GLY A 312 -7.67 -33.64 -2.24
CA GLY A 312 -6.89 -34.32 -3.28
C GLY A 312 -6.72 -33.53 -4.57
N GLU A 313 -6.95 -32.22 -4.55
CA GLU A 313 -6.85 -31.34 -5.74
C GLU A 313 -5.44 -30.81 -5.99
N LEU A 314 -4.55 -30.91 -4.99
CA LEU A 314 -3.18 -30.43 -5.07
C LEU A 314 -2.17 -31.55 -4.79
N HIS A 315 -1.26 -31.78 -5.73
CA HIS A 315 -0.20 -32.79 -5.65
C HIS A 315 1.20 -32.18 -5.44
N VAL A 316 1.33 -31.22 -4.51
CA VAL A 316 2.62 -30.62 -4.10
C VAL A 316 3.13 -31.17 -2.76
N SER A 317 4.29 -30.76 -2.27
CA SER A 317 4.75 -31.15 -0.93
C SER A 317 4.03 -30.34 0.18
N ASP A 318 3.87 -30.93 1.37
CA ASP A 318 3.26 -30.26 2.54
C ASP A 318 4.23 -29.31 3.25
N ASP A 319 5.48 -29.24 2.79
CA ASP A 319 6.52 -28.37 3.34
C ASP A 319 6.55 -26.98 2.69
N VAL A 320 5.46 -26.44 2.15
CA VAL A 320 5.43 -25.03 1.73
C VAL A 320 5.42 -24.12 2.96
N THR A 321 6.20 -23.02 2.94
CA THR A 321 6.14 -21.99 3.99
C THR A 321 5.43 -20.74 3.47
N PHE A 322 4.38 -20.32 4.16
CA PHE A 322 3.64 -19.09 3.83
C PHE A 322 4.26 -17.90 4.55
N VAL A 323 4.66 -16.88 3.80
CA VAL A 323 5.32 -15.68 4.35
C VAL A 323 4.63 -14.42 3.88
N MET A 324 4.24 -13.55 4.79
CA MET A 324 3.83 -12.19 4.50
C MET A 324 5.03 -11.28 4.77
N VAL A 325 5.40 -10.48 3.78
CA VAL A 325 6.40 -9.43 3.89
C VAL A 325 5.69 -8.09 3.89
N THR A 326 6.02 -7.24 4.85
CA THR A 326 5.35 -5.96 5.06
C THR A 326 6.29 -4.92 5.65
N GLY A 327 6.07 -3.65 5.35
CA GLY A 327 6.77 -2.55 6.03
C GLY A 327 6.03 -2.15 7.30
N ASP A 328 6.67 -1.39 8.18
CA ASP A 328 6.03 -0.87 9.39
C ASP A 328 4.73 -0.10 9.08
N GLY A 329 4.70 0.75 8.05
CA GLY A 329 3.47 1.44 7.63
C GLY A 329 2.37 0.53 7.07
N GLY A 330 2.74 -0.61 6.46
CA GLY A 330 1.78 -1.64 6.03
C GLY A 330 1.19 -2.39 7.21
N MET A 331 2.01 -2.68 8.21
CA MET A 331 1.53 -3.25 9.47
C MET A 331 0.71 -2.25 10.29
N ASP A 332 0.92 -0.95 10.16
CA ASP A 332 0.17 0.08 10.89
C ASP A 332 -1.31 0.07 10.45
N ILE A 333 -1.55 0.26 9.15
CA ILE A 333 -2.90 0.13 8.59
C ILE A 333 -3.43 -1.31 8.65
N GLY A 334 -2.55 -2.30 8.56
CA GLY A 334 -2.89 -3.73 8.52
C GLY A 334 -3.03 -4.39 9.89
N MET A 335 -2.79 -3.68 10.99
CA MET A 335 -2.65 -4.24 12.34
C MET A 335 -3.85 -5.08 12.75
N GLY A 336 -5.07 -4.60 12.50
CA GLY A 336 -6.30 -5.32 12.86
C GLY A 336 -6.38 -6.69 12.17
N SER A 337 -5.98 -6.76 10.89
CA SER A 337 -5.95 -8.03 10.17
C SER A 337 -4.84 -8.96 10.66
N ALA A 338 -3.66 -8.42 11.01
CA ALA A 338 -2.54 -9.18 11.54
C ALA A 338 -2.86 -9.78 12.92
N ILE A 339 -3.46 -8.98 13.82
CA ILE A 339 -3.96 -9.47 15.12
C ILE A 339 -5.05 -10.53 14.89
N GLY A 340 -5.99 -10.30 13.97
CA GLY A 340 -7.02 -11.29 13.65
C GLY A 340 -6.44 -12.62 13.15
N THR A 341 -5.38 -12.58 12.34
CA THR A 341 -4.63 -13.76 11.90
C THR A 341 -3.94 -14.47 13.07
N ALA A 342 -3.28 -13.70 13.95
CA ALA A 342 -2.58 -14.19 15.13
C ALA A 342 -3.53 -14.85 16.14
N LEU A 343 -4.71 -14.25 16.39
CA LEU A 343 -5.75 -14.81 17.27
C LEU A 343 -6.31 -16.14 16.74
N ARG A 344 -6.39 -16.29 15.41
CA ARG A 344 -6.77 -17.57 14.78
C ARG A 344 -5.59 -18.52 14.61
N ASN A 345 -4.37 -18.08 14.90
CA ASN A 345 -3.13 -18.84 14.88
C ASN A 345 -2.87 -19.60 13.56
N HIS A 346 -3.10 -18.95 12.42
CA HIS A 346 -2.85 -19.55 11.09
C HIS A 346 -1.37 -19.91 10.91
N LYS A 347 -1.09 -20.98 10.16
CA LYS A 347 0.26 -21.50 9.87
C LYS A 347 1.03 -20.67 8.85
N LEU A 348 1.47 -19.49 9.25
CA LEU A 348 2.20 -18.54 8.41
C LEU A 348 3.19 -17.69 9.20
N ILE A 349 4.10 -17.02 8.49
CA ILE A 349 5.04 -16.04 9.04
C ILE A 349 4.62 -14.64 8.58
N ILE A 350 4.54 -13.68 9.49
CA ILE A 350 4.47 -12.24 9.21
C ILE A 350 5.84 -11.66 9.50
N ILE A 351 6.54 -11.17 8.46
CA ILE A 351 7.82 -10.47 8.57
C ILE A 351 7.61 -9.00 8.24
N GLU A 352 7.74 -8.17 9.27
CA GLU A 352 7.81 -6.72 9.17
C GLU A 352 9.26 -6.29 8.97
N TYR A 353 9.54 -5.60 7.87
CA TYR A 353 10.75 -4.79 7.75
C TYR A 353 10.43 -3.38 8.27
N ASP A 354 11.07 -2.99 9.36
CA ASP A 354 10.89 -1.69 9.99
C ASP A 354 11.99 -0.75 9.52
N ASN A 355 11.57 0.30 8.84
CA ASN A 355 12.45 1.42 8.53
C ASN A 355 11.94 2.74 9.09
N GLU A 356 11.04 2.68 10.07
CA GLU A 356 10.57 3.80 10.88
C GLU A 356 9.71 4.84 10.14
N GLY A 357 8.96 4.42 9.11
CA GLY A 357 8.00 5.30 8.44
C GLY A 357 7.41 4.72 7.15
N TYR A 358 6.41 5.42 6.62
CA TYR A 358 5.79 5.11 5.34
C TYR A 358 6.70 5.58 4.19
N MET A 359 7.79 4.84 3.96
CA MET A 359 8.86 5.31 3.07
C MET A 359 8.43 5.45 1.61
N ASN A 360 7.54 4.58 1.15
CA ASN A 360 7.09 4.56 -0.24
C ASN A 360 6.32 5.84 -0.62
N THR A 361 5.52 6.35 0.30
CA THR A 361 4.61 7.49 0.07
C THR A 361 5.27 8.83 0.40
N GLY A 362 6.59 8.86 0.63
CA GLY A 362 7.33 10.08 0.96
C GLY A 362 7.62 10.23 2.45
N SER A 363 7.91 9.13 3.15
CA SER A 363 8.35 9.12 4.56
C SER A 363 7.36 9.79 5.51
N GLN A 364 6.10 9.40 5.51
CA GLN A 364 5.15 9.81 6.54
C GLN A 364 5.41 9.06 7.85
N MET A 365 5.02 9.66 8.97
CA MET A 365 5.03 9.02 10.28
C MET A 365 4.24 7.71 10.29
N SER A 366 4.84 6.65 10.84
CA SER A 366 4.18 5.40 11.22
C SER A 366 4.14 5.23 12.74
N TYR A 367 3.46 4.16 13.20
CA TYR A 367 3.58 3.75 14.59
C TYR A 367 5.03 3.48 15.00
N SER A 368 5.93 3.08 14.10
CA SER A 368 7.30 2.67 14.43
C SER A 368 8.28 3.84 14.41
N THR A 369 7.91 4.95 13.76
CA THR A 369 8.67 6.21 13.84
C THR A 369 8.94 6.56 15.31
N PRO A 370 10.20 6.70 15.74
CA PRO A 370 10.51 7.05 17.12
C PRO A 370 10.17 8.50 17.46
N MET A 371 10.05 8.77 18.77
CA MET A 371 9.84 10.12 19.26
C MET A 371 10.99 11.02 18.81
N GLY A 372 10.67 12.25 18.42
CA GLY A 372 11.62 13.24 17.95
C GLY A 372 12.13 13.01 16.52
N HIS A 373 11.86 11.87 15.88
CA HIS A 373 12.29 11.63 14.51
C HIS A 373 11.51 12.52 13.54
N MET A 374 12.22 13.11 12.58
CA MET A 374 11.63 13.90 11.51
C MET A 374 11.05 12.99 10.40
N THR A 375 9.88 13.36 9.89
CA THR A 375 9.19 12.73 8.77
C THR A 375 8.53 13.82 7.91
N SER A 376 7.90 13.49 6.78
CA SER A 376 7.14 14.47 5.99
C SER A 376 5.88 15.00 6.68
N THR A 377 5.39 14.28 7.70
CA THR A 377 4.21 14.68 8.51
C THR A 377 4.57 15.09 9.95
N THR A 378 5.85 14.98 10.33
CA THR A 378 6.38 15.42 11.63
C THR A 378 7.63 16.25 11.41
N GLY A 379 7.43 17.54 11.12
CA GLY A 379 8.50 18.47 10.78
C GLY A 379 9.36 18.88 11.98
N VAL A 380 10.48 19.52 11.67
CA VAL A 380 11.37 20.16 12.64
C VAL A 380 11.46 21.64 12.30
N GLY A 381 11.12 22.50 13.27
CA GLY A 381 11.07 23.96 13.11
C GLY A 381 10.79 24.66 14.43
N LYS A 382 10.37 25.92 14.39
CA LYS A 382 10.14 26.73 15.61
C LYS A 382 9.06 26.14 16.54
N THR A 383 8.06 25.47 15.98
CA THR A 383 6.88 24.97 16.70
C THR A 383 6.82 23.44 16.79
N GLN A 384 7.73 22.71 16.13
CA GLN A 384 7.73 21.24 16.07
C GLN A 384 9.14 20.69 16.16
N ARG A 385 9.31 19.56 16.86
CA ARG A 385 10.61 18.93 17.13
C ARG A 385 10.66 17.47 16.63
N GLY A 386 9.92 17.17 15.55
CA GLY A 386 9.67 15.81 15.08
C GLY A 386 8.45 15.17 15.74
N LYS A 387 8.35 13.84 15.71
CA LYS A 387 7.21 13.10 16.28
C LYS A 387 7.07 13.35 17.79
N ALA A 388 5.87 13.69 18.25
CA ALA A 388 5.61 14.09 19.64
C ALA A 388 5.42 12.94 20.64
N PHE A 389 5.47 11.67 20.21
CA PHE A 389 5.22 10.52 21.07
C PHE A 389 6.03 9.29 20.65
N HIS A 390 6.20 8.32 21.55
CA HIS A 390 7.02 7.14 21.32
C HIS A 390 6.43 6.16 20.30
N HIS A 391 7.33 5.42 19.66
CA HIS A 391 7.00 4.32 18.77
C HIS A 391 6.34 3.16 19.52
N LYS A 392 5.53 2.38 18.80
CA LYS A 392 4.83 1.21 19.36
C LYS A 392 5.72 -0.03 19.32
N ASP A 393 5.64 -0.84 20.37
CA ASP A 393 6.37 -2.10 20.49
C ASP A 393 5.55 -3.24 19.88
N THR A 394 5.58 -3.32 18.55
CA THR A 394 4.79 -4.31 17.81
C THR A 394 5.17 -5.77 18.08
N PRO A 395 6.45 -6.14 18.31
CA PRO A 395 6.78 -7.47 18.81
C PRO A 395 6.08 -7.81 20.12
N GLN A 396 6.03 -6.90 21.12
CA GLN A 396 5.33 -7.17 22.37
C GLN A 396 3.80 -7.22 22.19
N ILE A 397 3.22 -6.38 21.31
CA ILE A 397 1.80 -6.46 20.95
C ILE A 397 1.47 -7.84 20.37
N MET A 398 2.29 -8.32 19.44
CA MET A 398 2.10 -9.65 18.84
C MET A 398 2.38 -10.77 19.84
N ALA A 399 3.36 -10.63 20.73
CA ALA A 399 3.60 -11.61 21.79
C ALA A 399 2.39 -11.74 22.74
N ALA A 400 1.71 -10.63 23.03
CA ALA A 400 0.50 -10.61 23.86
C ALA A 400 -0.70 -11.36 23.24
N THR A 401 -0.68 -11.64 21.93
CA THR A 401 -1.69 -12.51 21.31
C THR A 401 -1.41 -14.01 21.53
N ASN A 402 -0.36 -14.36 22.29
CA ASN A 402 0.04 -15.74 22.61
C ASN A 402 0.37 -16.62 21.39
N ILE A 403 0.82 -16.02 20.28
CA ILE A 403 1.34 -16.80 19.15
C ILE A 403 2.64 -17.53 19.53
N PRO A 404 2.93 -18.68 18.88
CA PRO A 404 4.01 -19.57 19.31
C PRO A 404 5.41 -18.94 19.25
N TYR A 405 5.64 -17.98 18.34
CA TYR A 405 6.96 -17.41 18.16
C TYR A 405 6.93 -15.95 17.67
N VAL A 406 7.69 -15.11 18.37
CA VAL A 406 7.92 -13.70 18.05
C VAL A 406 9.42 -13.44 18.09
N PHE A 407 9.97 -12.64 17.16
CA PHE A 407 11.38 -12.25 17.25
C PHE A 407 11.66 -10.86 16.67
N THR A 408 12.76 -10.27 17.12
CA THR A 408 13.40 -9.11 16.49
C THR A 408 14.71 -9.51 15.83
N GLY A 409 15.09 -8.86 14.73
CA GLY A 409 16.30 -9.19 13.98
C GLY A 409 16.83 -8.02 13.15
N THR A 410 18.06 -8.15 12.66
CA THR A 410 18.66 -7.21 11.70
C THR A 410 19.82 -7.90 10.97
N GLU A 411 20.09 -7.49 9.74
CA GLU A 411 21.15 -8.05 8.91
C GLU A 411 22.57 -7.83 9.47
N ALA A 412 22.75 -6.84 10.35
CA ALA A 412 24.03 -6.61 11.04
C ALA A 412 24.42 -7.76 12.00
N PHE A 413 23.48 -8.65 12.35
CA PHE A 413 23.71 -9.84 13.18
C PHE A 413 23.29 -11.12 12.43
N PRO A 414 24.02 -11.50 11.38
CA PRO A 414 23.51 -12.44 10.38
C PRO A 414 23.32 -13.87 10.89
N GLN A 415 24.16 -14.33 11.82
CA GLN A 415 23.98 -15.66 12.41
C GLN A 415 22.72 -15.74 13.28
N ASP A 416 22.39 -14.66 14.00
CA ASP A 416 21.17 -14.56 14.81
C ASP A 416 19.93 -14.59 13.92
N LEU A 417 19.91 -13.74 12.88
CA LEU A 417 18.78 -13.66 11.95
C LEU A 417 18.52 -14.98 11.22
N VAL A 418 19.56 -15.68 10.73
CA VAL A 418 19.39 -16.98 10.05
C VAL A 418 18.86 -18.05 11.01
N LYS A 419 19.31 -18.07 12.27
CA LYS A 419 18.78 -19.01 13.28
C LYS A 419 17.30 -18.73 13.57
N LYS A 420 16.93 -17.47 13.75
CA LYS A 420 15.55 -17.05 13.99
C LYS A 420 14.63 -17.35 12.80
N ALA A 421 15.13 -17.22 11.57
CA ALA A 421 14.40 -17.63 10.38
C ALA A 421 14.12 -19.14 10.35
N ALA A 422 15.11 -19.97 10.68
CA ALA A 422 14.92 -21.42 10.77
C ALA A 422 13.91 -21.81 11.86
N LYS A 423 13.94 -21.14 13.02
CA LYS A 423 12.89 -21.29 14.05
C LYS A 423 11.52 -20.85 13.54
N ALA A 424 11.45 -19.70 12.89
CA ALA A 424 10.21 -19.15 12.34
C ALA A 424 9.55 -20.11 11.36
N GLN A 425 10.31 -20.70 10.45
CA GLN A 425 9.80 -21.75 9.55
C GLN A 425 9.27 -22.96 10.32
N TRP A 426 10.00 -23.42 11.32
CA TRP A 426 9.57 -24.57 12.11
C TRP A 426 8.24 -24.26 12.80
N TYR A 427 8.12 -23.14 13.52
CA TYR A 427 6.88 -22.76 14.21
C TYR A 427 5.72 -22.54 13.24
N ALA A 428 5.96 -21.88 12.11
CA ALA A 428 4.93 -21.65 11.09
C ALA A 428 4.36 -22.95 10.52
N ARG A 429 5.18 -23.97 10.30
CA ARG A 429 4.73 -25.27 9.77
C ARG A 429 4.04 -26.13 10.83
N HIS A 430 4.48 -26.06 12.08
CA HIS A 430 4.07 -27.01 13.11
C HIS A 430 3.02 -26.46 14.09
N GLU A 431 3.12 -25.20 14.50
CA GLU A 431 2.34 -24.66 15.63
C GLU A 431 1.39 -23.53 15.26
N GLY A 432 1.75 -22.64 14.33
CA GLY A 432 0.87 -21.54 13.93
C GLY A 432 1.60 -20.25 13.60
N THR A 433 0.99 -19.11 13.91
CA THR A 433 1.46 -17.82 13.41
C THR A 433 2.80 -17.43 14.02
N VAL A 434 3.70 -16.91 13.19
CA VAL A 434 4.95 -16.31 13.62
C VAL A 434 4.96 -14.84 13.27
N TYR A 435 5.50 -14.01 14.14
CA TYR A 435 5.78 -12.61 13.83
C TYR A 435 7.27 -12.29 13.99
N GLY A 436 7.86 -11.64 13.00
CA GLY A 436 9.24 -11.19 13.02
C GLY A 436 9.32 -9.72 12.66
N LYS A 437 10.11 -8.96 13.42
CA LYS A 437 10.40 -7.55 13.11
C LYS A 437 11.88 -7.36 12.80
N LEU A 438 12.17 -6.88 11.60
CA LEU A 438 13.52 -6.65 11.10
C LEU A 438 13.81 -5.16 11.02
N LEU A 439 14.73 -4.63 11.82
CA LEU A 439 15.20 -3.25 11.60
C LEU A 439 16.07 -3.23 10.35
N ILE A 440 15.70 -2.40 9.37
CA ILE A 440 16.44 -2.22 8.12
C ILE A 440 16.69 -0.75 7.86
N THR A 441 17.75 -0.44 7.10
CA THR A 441 18.08 0.94 6.76
C THR A 441 17.29 1.50 5.57
N CYS A 442 16.97 2.80 5.64
CA CYS A 442 16.44 3.57 4.52
C CYS A 442 17.29 4.83 4.29
N PRO A 443 18.43 4.74 3.58
CA PRO A 443 19.37 5.86 3.45
C PRO A 443 18.73 7.16 2.96
N LEU A 444 17.83 7.05 1.96
CA LEU A 444 17.11 8.19 1.38
C LEU A 444 16.36 9.01 2.43
N ASN A 445 15.51 8.35 3.21
CA ASN A 445 14.61 9.04 4.14
C ASN A 445 15.21 9.21 5.54
N TRP A 446 16.19 8.37 5.91
CA TRP A 446 17.01 8.60 7.10
C TRP A 446 18.02 9.72 6.89
N LYS A 447 18.23 10.14 5.64
CA LYS A 447 19.23 11.13 5.24
C LYS A 447 20.63 10.71 5.75
N SER A 448 20.96 9.44 5.53
CA SER A 448 22.23 8.83 5.94
C SER A 448 23.01 8.36 4.71
N GLU A 449 24.33 8.30 4.81
CA GLU A 449 25.14 7.76 3.72
C GLU A 449 24.98 6.24 3.62
N GLU A 450 24.83 5.74 2.39
CA GLU A 450 24.51 4.35 2.07
C GLU A 450 25.55 3.36 2.63
N ARG A 451 26.84 3.77 2.66
CA ARG A 451 27.95 2.94 3.17
C ARG A 451 27.88 2.63 4.66
N TYR A 452 27.08 3.38 5.43
CA TYR A 452 26.97 3.21 6.88
C TYR A 452 25.84 2.28 7.31
N GLY A 453 25.16 1.60 6.39
CA GLY A 453 23.99 0.77 6.70
C GLY A 453 24.21 -0.22 7.86
N GLU A 454 25.28 -1.02 7.80
CA GLU A 454 25.62 -1.99 8.86
C GLU A 454 25.95 -1.31 10.19
N GLN A 455 26.73 -0.21 10.16
CA GLN A 455 27.12 0.53 11.36
C GLN A 455 25.91 1.16 12.05
N ILE A 456 24.95 1.70 11.28
CA ILE A 456 23.72 2.29 11.82
C ILE A 456 22.89 1.22 12.54
N LEU A 457 22.69 0.07 11.92
CA LEU A 457 21.92 -1.02 12.50
C LEU A 457 22.60 -1.61 13.74
N LYS A 458 23.93 -1.78 13.68
CA LYS A 458 24.71 -2.20 14.83
C LYS A 458 24.61 -1.21 15.99
N ALA A 459 24.70 0.09 15.72
CA ALA A 459 24.53 1.14 16.72
C ALA A 459 23.12 1.15 17.32
N ALA A 460 22.07 0.86 16.53
CA ALA A 460 20.70 0.74 17.01
C ALA A 460 20.54 -0.41 18.03
N VAL A 461 21.21 -1.55 17.78
CA VAL A 461 21.23 -2.70 18.70
C VAL A 461 22.09 -2.40 19.93
N GLU A 462 23.31 -1.88 19.75
CA GLU A 462 24.27 -1.61 20.82
C GLU A 462 23.84 -0.46 21.74
N SER A 463 22.95 0.43 21.29
CA SER A 463 22.30 1.45 22.12
C SER A 463 21.04 0.96 22.85
N CYS A 464 20.68 -0.32 22.68
CA CYS A 464 19.45 -0.93 23.19
C CYS A 464 18.14 -0.34 22.63
N PHE A 465 18.21 0.55 21.63
CA PHE A 465 17.02 1.06 20.96
C PHE A 465 16.25 -0.05 20.24
N PHE A 466 16.97 -0.93 19.53
CA PHE A 466 16.41 -2.10 18.86
C PHE A 466 17.02 -3.39 19.42
N PRO A 467 16.55 -3.89 20.58
CA PRO A 467 17.12 -5.08 21.20
C PRO A 467 16.85 -6.33 20.35
N LEU A 468 17.81 -7.26 20.32
CA LEU A 468 17.66 -8.55 19.64
C LEU A 468 17.21 -9.62 20.62
N TYR A 469 16.00 -10.12 20.43
CA TYR A 469 15.41 -11.14 21.28
C TYR A 469 14.39 -11.99 20.53
N GLU A 470 13.90 -13.02 21.21
CA GLU A 470 12.82 -13.88 20.75
C GLU A 470 11.89 -14.24 21.93
N VAL A 471 10.63 -14.55 21.62
CA VAL A 471 9.64 -15.05 22.57
C VAL A 471 9.15 -16.40 22.04
N GLU A 472 9.56 -17.48 22.70
CA GLU A 472 9.16 -18.86 22.37
C GLU A 472 8.06 -19.29 23.36
N ARG A 473 6.83 -19.45 22.88
CA ARG A 473 5.65 -19.84 23.69
C ARG A 473 5.55 -19.03 24.99
N GLY A 474 5.58 -17.71 24.85
CA GLY A 474 5.50 -16.75 25.96
C GLY A 474 6.80 -16.54 26.74
N LYS A 475 7.89 -17.28 26.47
CA LYS A 475 9.15 -17.14 27.20
C LYS A 475 10.15 -16.27 26.43
N THR A 476 10.52 -15.14 27.01
CA THR A 476 11.45 -14.18 26.41
C THR A 476 12.90 -14.66 26.54
N THR A 477 13.69 -14.52 25.47
CA THR A 477 15.14 -14.74 25.46
C THR A 477 15.85 -13.62 24.71
N ILE A 478 16.71 -12.87 25.39
CA ILE A 478 17.64 -11.94 24.73
C ILE A 478 18.70 -12.76 24.01
N THR A 479 18.89 -12.52 22.71
CA THR A 479 19.83 -13.29 21.89
C THR A 479 21.15 -12.54 21.65
N TYR A 480 21.16 -11.23 21.91
CA TYR A 480 22.36 -10.41 21.96
C TYR A 480 22.25 -9.39 23.09
N ASP A 481 23.09 -9.53 24.10
CA ASP A 481 23.24 -8.56 25.17
C ASP A 481 24.48 -7.67 24.93
N PRO A 482 24.32 -6.36 24.69
CA PRO A 482 25.44 -5.45 24.50
C PRO A 482 26.21 -5.14 25.79
N GLU A 483 25.61 -5.28 26.98
CA GLU A 483 26.27 -5.07 28.27
C GLU A 483 27.24 -6.21 28.55
N GLU A 484 26.78 -7.47 28.44
CA GLU A 484 27.62 -8.66 28.65
C GLU A 484 28.82 -8.70 27.70
N LYS A 485 28.67 -8.12 26.52
CA LYS A 485 29.71 -8.06 25.48
C LYS A 485 30.62 -6.85 25.58
N ASN A 486 30.40 -5.93 26.53
CA ASN A 486 31.09 -4.63 26.62
C ASN A 486 31.01 -3.84 25.31
N ARG A 487 29.83 -3.84 24.70
CA ARG A 487 29.50 -3.17 23.43
C ARG A 487 28.42 -2.10 23.57
N ARG A 488 27.86 -1.90 24.76
CA ARG A 488 26.81 -0.90 24.98
C ARG A 488 27.32 0.51 24.67
N ILE A 489 26.54 1.26 23.90
CA ILE A 489 26.83 2.66 23.54
C ILE A 489 25.68 3.61 23.94
N PRO A 490 25.93 4.92 24.10
CA PRO A 490 24.87 5.91 24.28
C PRO A 490 23.94 6.00 23.05
N LEU A 491 22.67 6.35 23.26
CA LEU A 491 21.69 6.49 22.17
C LEU A 491 22.11 7.55 21.14
N SER A 492 22.75 8.63 21.60
CA SER A 492 23.29 9.69 20.75
C SER A 492 24.25 9.18 19.65
N GLU A 493 24.97 8.09 19.91
CA GLU A 493 25.91 7.49 18.95
C GLU A 493 25.20 6.84 17.76
N TRP A 494 23.96 6.39 17.93
CA TRP A 494 23.11 5.94 16.83
C TRP A 494 22.48 7.13 16.10
N LEU A 495 21.92 8.08 16.84
CA LEU A 495 21.20 9.23 16.28
C LEU A 495 22.08 10.12 15.38
N LYS A 496 23.39 10.21 15.61
CA LYS A 496 24.28 11.08 14.81
C LYS A 496 24.43 10.65 13.35
N TYR A 497 24.16 9.37 13.03
CA TYR A 497 24.31 8.86 11.67
C TYR A 497 23.23 9.34 10.70
N MET A 498 22.08 9.79 11.21
CA MET A 498 20.90 10.05 10.40
C MET A 498 20.54 11.53 10.40
N GLY A 499 20.42 12.14 9.23
CA GLY A 499 19.99 13.54 9.13
C GLY A 499 18.58 13.79 9.68
N LYS A 500 17.71 12.76 9.75
CA LYS A 500 16.36 12.87 10.34
C LYS A 500 16.33 12.99 11.88
N THR A 501 17.47 12.79 12.55
CA THR A 501 17.60 12.82 14.02
C THR A 501 18.66 13.80 14.52
N LYS A 502 19.50 14.37 13.65
CA LYS A 502 20.59 15.28 14.06
C LYS A 502 20.13 16.47 14.92
N HIS A 503 18.90 16.96 14.75
CA HIS A 503 18.36 18.04 15.57
C HIS A 503 18.19 17.64 17.04
N LEU A 504 17.96 16.37 17.35
CA LEU A 504 17.83 15.86 18.73
C LEU A 504 19.12 16.02 19.54
N LEU A 505 20.28 16.12 18.88
CA LEU A 505 21.58 16.25 19.52
C LEU A 505 21.95 17.71 19.86
N LYS A 506 21.05 18.67 19.58
CA LYS A 506 21.24 20.08 19.95
C LYS A 506 20.79 20.31 21.38
N GLU A 507 21.44 21.24 22.08
CA GLU A 507 21.12 21.59 23.47
C GLU A 507 19.64 22.00 23.65
N GLU A 508 19.06 22.68 22.66
CA GLU A 508 17.65 23.10 22.64
C GLU A 508 16.63 21.94 22.66
N ASN A 509 17.08 20.71 22.38
CA ASN A 509 16.26 19.48 22.37
C ASN A 509 16.71 18.45 23.42
N ARG A 510 17.51 18.88 24.40
CA ARG A 510 18.06 17.98 25.44
C ARG A 510 16.98 17.29 26.27
N ASP A 511 15.87 17.99 26.55
CA ASP A 511 14.68 17.44 27.22
C ASP A 511 14.10 16.25 26.43
N LEU A 512 13.91 16.44 25.13
CA LEU A 512 13.36 15.43 24.22
C LEU A 512 14.29 14.23 24.05
N LEU A 513 15.61 14.46 23.97
CA LEU A 513 16.60 13.38 23.92
C LEU A 513 16.59 12.57 25.21
N LEU A 514 16.56 13.23 26.37
CA LEU A 514 16.53 12.57 27.67
C LEU A 514 15.27 11.70 27.84
N GLU A 515 14.10 12.19 27.41
CA GLU A 515 12.86 11.42 27.42
C GLU A 515 12.97 10.17 26.51
N LEU A 516 13.58 10.31 25.32
CA LEU A 516 13.84 9.18 24.43
C LEU A 516 14.77 8.14 25.07
N GLU A 517 15.87 8.58 25.68
CA GLU A 517 16.82 7.71 26.38
C GLU A 517 16.19 6.96 27.55
N GLN A 518 15.35 7.65 28.34
CA GLN A 518 14.64 7.05 29.47
C GLN A 518 13.69 5.94 29.01
N GLU A 519 12.95 6.14 27.91
CA GLU A 519 12.06 5.11 27.39
C GLU A 519 12.84 3.90 26.83
N VAL A 520 13.95 4.14 26.13
CA VAL A 520 14.83 3.05 25.65
C VAL A 520 15.36 2.24 26.83
N GLU A 521 15.85 2.91 27.88
CA GLU A 521 16.33 2.24 29.09
C GLU A 521 15.23 1.47 29.81
N ARG A 522 14.02 2.04 29.91
CA ARG A 522 12.86 1.39 30.53
C ARG A 522 12.50 0.11 29.79
N ARG A 523 12.43 0.14 28.45
CA ARG A 523 12.14 -1.05 27.62
C ARG A 523 13.21 -2.12 27.74
N TRP A 524 14.49 -1.71 27.74
CA TRP A 524 15.60 -2.62 27.92
C TRP A 524 15.55 -3.34 29.28
N ARG A 525 15.31 -2.61 30.38
CA ARG A 525 15.17 -3.20 31.72
C ARG A 525 13.99 -4.17 31.81
N MET A 526 12.84 -3.82 31.23
CA MET A 526 11.69 -4.73 31.16
C MET A 526 12.06 -6.01 30.42
N LEU A 527 12.78 -5.91 29.30
CA LEU A 527 13.19 -7.07 28.52
C LEU A 527 14.17 -7.97 29.29
N LYS A 528 15.12 -7.39 30.04
CA LYS A 528 16.02 -8.15 30.93
C LYS A 528 15.24 -8.89 32.01
N ALA A 529 14.30 -8.22 32.67
CA ALA A 529 13.44 -8.87 33.68
C ALA A 529 12.65 -10.05 33.08
N LYS A 530 12.11 -9.91 31.86
CA LYS A 530 11.45 -11.01 31.14
C LYS A 530 12.40 -12.14 30.73
N HIS A 531 13.64 -11.80 30.40
CA HIS A 531 14.67 -12.79 30.06
C HIS A 531 15.07 -13.63 31.27
N GLU A 532 15.22 -12.99 32.44
CA GLU A 532 15.63 -13.60 33.71
C GLU A 532 14.48 -14.39 34.37
N HIS A 533 13.23 -14.00 34.13
CA HIS A 533 12.05 -14.60 34.76
C HIS A 533 11.08 -15.20 33.74
N PRO A 534 10.96 -16.54 33.67
CA PRO A 534 10.16 -17.22 32.64
C PRO A 534 8.63 -17.06 32.77
N TYR A 535 8.16 -16.33 33.79
CA TYR A 535 6.75 -16.06 34.05
C TYR A 535 6.33 -14.62 33.70
N LEU A 536 7.29 -13.78 33.27
CA LEU A 536 7.09 -12.40 32.80
C LEU A 536 7.19 -12.33 31.27
#